data_AF-A0A6L8C4Z2-F1
#
_entry.id   AF-A0A6L8C4Z2-F1
#
_cell.length_a   1.000
_cell.length_b   1.000
_cell.length_c   1.000
_cell.angle_alpha   90.00
_cell.angle_beta   90.00
_cell.angle_gamma   90.00
#
_symmetry.space_group_name_H-M   'P 1'
#
loop_
_entity.id
_entity.type
_entity.pdbx_description
1 polymer ?
#
loop_
_entity_poly.entity_id
_entity_poly.type
_entity_poly.pdbx_seq_one_letter_code
_entity_poly.pdbx_strand_id
1 'polypeptide(L)'
;MAKPFDTEGLQQFLFREDRMINPFFTGRKDLQYRIDQKSKIIGQDYLKDTDSNPAAGQTQVIQGPPGIGKTSLLEKIRQNCIDQLNDESVDHKTIPVMIADPANLTFSYLGTRIQETISGLDNKITIAGVKEKARMALRKISSVSAFGAGVGWDNSSEDKLVFPKNYTILLLVDEIQSIPPDKQSDQAKVIHRLHTGSNGYPIFPVFAGLSNSETVLMEAVSPRLGRDAVHHLLPLSLEEVRESFEKFLDHFNVSSTPGLNSKWGDRIGKWVDGWPKHVENTLAALGHELMATEGKFSAVDDLAVKGRATQYRVDYYNSRFGLFKAKPKIIGEIMAEMGPNPRSGGEISVIVNRKRKESKWLEEFTATELEKLDFNFLHRYGFIDVIPNLPVPLFQCPIPSLHSYAVATTGSPLHTLAYSNDIESFGKMLVLGHDINGKDAWGRTPLTIASENNWHKLAFCMVKEGAMRDPSPIDDTKGNNPTANRLAKDRIPDKSPSGSGGDDNDFNPSPDFDM
;
A
#
# COMPACT_ATOMS: atom_id res chain seq x y z
N MET A 1 24.62 7.67 -27.68
CA MET A 1 23.30 7.96 -28.28
C MET A 1 22.26 7.74 -27.20
N ALA A 2 21.34 8.69 -26.98
CA ALA A 2 20.24 8.47 -26.05
C ALA A 2 19.39 7.29 -26.54
N LYS A 3 19.00 6.38 -25.65
CA LYS A 3 18.09 5.28 -26.01
C LYS A 3 16.72 5.87 -26.39
N PRO A 4 16.05 5.34 -27.42
CA PRO A 4 14.72 5.80 -27.78
C PRO A 4 13.72 5.47 -26.67
N PHE A 5 12.64 6.25 -26.59
CA PHE A 5 11.52 6.02 -25.68
C PHE A 5 10.95 4.61 -25.87
N ASP A 6 10.87 3.85 -24.78
CA ASP A 6 10.44 2.45 -24.80
C ASP A 6 8.91 2.34 -24.80
N THR A 7 8.34 2.55 -25.99
CA THR A 7 6.89 2.49 -26.21
C THR A 7 6.34 1.08 -25.97
N GLU A 8 7.05 0.05 -26.43
CA GLU A 8 6.60 -1.34 -26.31
C GLU A 8 6.65 -1.81 -24.85
N GLY A 9 7.75 -1.55 -24.15
CA GLY A 9 7.88 -1.87 -22.74
C GLY A 9 6.83 -1.13 -21.90
N LEU A 10 6.58 0.15 -22.17
CA LEU A 10 5.55 0.91 -21.46
C LEU A 10 4.15 0.36 -21.74
N GLN A 11 3.84 -0.02 -22.98
CA GLN A 11 2.59 -0.67 -23.33
C GLN A 11 2.42 -1.98 -22.55
N GLN A 12 3.44 -2.85 -22.54
CA GLN A 12 3.39 -4.09 -21.76
C GLN A 12 3.17 -3.83 -20.26
N PHE A 13 3.81 -2.81 -19.70
CA PHE A 13 3.61 -2.42 -18.31
C PHE A 13 2.15 -1.97 -18.02
N LEU A 14 1.56 -1.15 -18.89
CA LEU A 14 0.21 -0.61 -18.70
C LEU A 14 -0.88 -1.69 -18.83
N PHE A 15 -0.70 -2.66 -19.73
CA PHE A 15 -1.70 -3.68 -20.05
C PHE A 15 -1.51 -5.02 -19.33
N ARG A 16 -0.43 -5.21 -18.58
CA ARG A 16 -0.31 -6.37 -17.68
C ARG A 16 -1.29 -6.21 -16.51
N GLU A 17 -2.26 -7.11 -16.43
CA GLU A 17 -3.16 -7.23 -15.27
C GLU A 17 -2.38 -7.51 -13.98
N ASP A 18 -1.26 -8.23 -14.10
CA ASP A 18 -0.42 -8.63 -12.98
C ASP A 18 0.84 -7.76 -12.88
N ARG A 19 0.74 -6.64 -12.15
CA ARG A 19 1.85 -5.70 -11.88
C ARG A 19 2.72 -6.12 -10.70
N MET A 20 2.78 -7.42 -10.39
CA MET A 20 3.54 -7.98 -9.27
C MET A 20 5.01 -7.55 -9.30
N ILE A 21 5.58 -7.41 -10.50
CA ILE A 21 6.91 -6.85 -10.69
C ILE A 21 6.77 -5.37 -11.01
N ASN A 22 6.92 -4.53 -9.99
CA ASN A 22 7.12 -3.10 -10.14
C ASN A 22 8.65 -2.84 -10.17
N PRO A 23 9.29 -2.70 -11.35
CA PRO A 23 10.74 -2.54 -11.46
C PRO A 23 11.25 -1.21 -10.90
N PHE A 24 10.34 -0.25 -10.73
CA PHE A 24 10.61 1.07 -10.17
C PHE A 24 10.19 1.17 -8.70
N PHE A 25 9.89 0.05 -8.02
CA PHE A 25 9.73 0.05 -6.56
C PHE A 25 11.06 0.35 -5.88
N THR A 26 11.05 1.32 -4.97
CA THR A 26 12.23 1.81 -4.25
C THR A 26 11.95 1.90 -2.76
N GLY A 27 13.00 2.21 -2.00
CA GLY A 27 12.89 2.40 -0.56
C GLY A 27 13.08 1.14 0.26
N ARG A 28 12.97 1.27 1.58
CA ARG A 28 13.14 0.17 2.55
C ARG A 28 14.51 -0.51 2.46
N LYS A 29 15.54 0.27 2.13
CA LYS A 29 16.92 -0.20 1.92
C LYS A 29 17.47 -0.89 3.16
N ASP A 30 17.15 -0.39 4.34
CA ASP A 30 17.58 -0.99 5.61
C ASP A 30 17.03 -2.40 5.81
N LEU A 31 15.76 -2.63 5.46
CA LEU A 31 15.14 -3.95 5.57
C LEU A 31 15.70 -4.91 4.52
N GLN A 32 15.89 -4.44 3.28
CA GLN A 32 16.54 -5.23 2.23
C GLN A 32 17.96 -5.64 2.64
N TYR A 33 18.75 -4.68 3.15
CA TYR A 33 20.10 -4.90 3.65
C TYR A 33 20.12 -5.87 4.83
N ARG A 34 19.21 -5.74 5.79
CA ARG A 34 19.09 -6.65 6.93
C ARG A 34 18.84 -8.09 6.50
N ILE A 35 17.95 -8.31 5.53
CA ILE A 35 17.65 -9.64 4.98
C ILE A 35 18.86 -10.21 4.23
N ASP A 36 19.56 -9.40 3.43
CA ASP A 36 20.79 -9.80 2.76
C ASP A 36 21.90 -10.19 3.75
N GLN A 37 22.14 -9.37 4.79
CA GLN A 37 23.15 -9.68 5.80
C GLN A 37 22.83 -10.95 6.59
N LYS A 38 21.56 -11.18 6.93
CA LYS A 38 21.14 -12.45 7.56
C LYS A 38 21.37 -13.64 6.63
N SER A 39 21.02 -13.51 5.35
CA SER A 39 21.27 -14.55 4.34
C SER A 39 22.77 -14.87 4.27
N LYS A 40 23.62 -13.85 4.21
CA LYS A 40 25.07 -14.00 4.21
C LYS A 40 25.58 -14.78 5.42
N ILE A 41 25.18 -14.39 6.63
CA ILE A 41 25.61 -15.05 7.87
C ILE A 41 25.19 -16.52 7.86
N ILE A 42 23.94 -16.81 7.49
CA ILE A 42 23.41 -18.18 7.41
C ILE A 42 24.25 -19.04 6.45
N GLY A 43 24.56 -18.53 5.26
CA GLY A 43 25.32 -19.29 4.26
C GLY A 43 26.79 -19.46 4.61
N GLN A 44 27.41 -18.47 5.25
CA GLN A 44 28.80 -18.52 5.68
C GLN A 44 29.00 -19.44 6.89
N ASP A 45 28.04 -19.48 7.81
CA ASP A 45 28.13 -20.31 9.02
C ASP A 45 27.62 -21.74 8.79
N TYR A 46 27.01 -22.02 7.64
CA TYR A 46 26.57 -23.35 7.27
C TYR A 46 27.76 -24.34 7.24
N LEU A 47 27.60 -25.47 7.94
CA LEU A 47 28.62 -26.52 8.15
C LEU A 47 29.84 -26.11 9.00
N LYS A 48 29.86 -24.92 9.62
CA LYS A 48 30.90 -24.58 10.61
C LYS A 48 30.69 -25.31 11.94
N ASP A 49 29.43 -25.42 12.34
CA ASP A 49 28.97 -26.18 13.51
C ASP A 49 28.04 -27.29 13.02
N THR A 50 28.33 -28.55 13.36
CA THR A 50 27.53 -29.71 12.95
C THR A 50 26.27 -29.88 13.79
N ASP A 51 26.25 -29.29 14.98
CA ASP A 51 25.18 -29.47 15.97
C ASP A 51 24.12 -28.37 15.89
N SER A 52 24.43 -27.25 15.22
CA SER A 52 23.51 -26.13 15.04
C SER A 52 23.28 -25.79 13.56
N ASN A 53 22.02 -25.50 13.21
CA ASN A 53 21.69 -24.92 11.91
C ASN A 53 21.66 -23.39 12.06
N PRO A 54 22.50 -22.63 11.34
CA PRO A 54 22.53 -21.17 11.48
C PRO A 54 21.23 -20.48 11.05
N ALA A 55 20.37 -21.17 10.27
CA ALA A 55 19.04 -20.68 9.92
C ALA A 55 18.00 -20.84 11.04
N ALA A 56 18.27 -21.67 12.06
CA ALA A 56 17.34 -21.92 13.15
C ALA A 56 17.01 -20.61 13.89
N GLY A 57 15.72 -20.35 14.08
CA GLY A 57 15.22 -19.15 14.75
C GLY A 57 15.38 -17.85 13.97
N GLN A 58 15.91 -17.87 12.73
CA GLN A 58 16.17 -16.65 11.96
C GLN A 58 14.94 -16.08 11.24
N THR A 59 13.78 -16.72 11.33
CA THR A 59 12.53 -16.31 10.69
C THR A 59 12.26 -14.82 10.80
N GLN A 60 11.94 -14.18 9.68
CA GLN A 60 11.47 -12.78 9.65
C GLN A 60 10.01 -12.70 9.22
N VAL A 61 9.32 -11.67 9.69
CA VAL A 61 7.92 -11.37 9.38
C VAL A 61 7.84 -9.92 8.89
N ILE A 62 7.31 -9.71 7.69
CA ILE A 62 7.06 -8.41 7.09
C ILE A 62 5.56 -8.20 7.08
N GLN A 63 5.06 -7.24 7.86
CA GLN A 63 3.63 -7.06 8.01
C GLN A 63 3.18 -5.64 7.77
N GLY A 64 1.94 -5.49 7.35
CA GLY A 64 1.35 -4.19 7.07
C GLY A 64 0.05 -4.29 6.29
N PRO A 65 -0.60 -3.15 6.06
CA PRO A 65 -1.93 -3.10 5.47
C PRO A 65 -1.90 -3.46 3.97
N PRO A 66 -3.05 -3.80 3.36
CA PRO A 66 -3.14 -4.03 1.91
C PRO A 66 -2.63 -2.82 1.11
N GLY A 67 -1.81 -3.04 0.07
CA GLY A 67 -1.28 -1.96 -0.78
C GLY A 67 -0.08 -1.19 -0.23
N ILE A 68 0.44 -1.55 0.95
CA ILE A 68 1.68 -0.99 1.50
C ILE A 68 2.94 -1.53 0.78
N GLY A 69 2.84 -2.27 -0.33
CA GLY A 69 4.00 -2.72 -1.10
C GLY A 69 4.79 -3.89 -0.47
N LYS A 70 4.13 -4.83 0.20
CA LYS A 70 4.75 -6.08 0.70
C LYS A 70 5.30 -6.92 -0.44
N THR A 71 4.43 -7.28 -1.38
CA THR A 71 4.76 -8.09 -2.55
C THR A 71 5.83 -7.43 -3.41
N SER A 72 5.72 -6.10 -3.64
CA SER A 72 6.75 -5.34 -4.37
C SER A 72 8.12 -5.37 -3.66
N LEU A 73 8.16 -5.34 -2.33
CA LEU A 73 9.39 -5.49 -1.56
C LEU A 73 9.97 -6.91 -1.69
N LEU A 74 9.15 -7.96 -1.58
CA LEU A 74 9.61 -9.34 -1.75
C LEU A 74 10.18 -9.58 -3.15
N GLU A 75 9.51 -9.07 -4.19
CA GLU A 75 9.99 -9.13 -5.57
C GLU A 75 11.29 -8.36 -5.77
N LYS A 76 11.43 -7.20 -5.12
CA LYS A 76 12.68 -6.43 -5.15
C LYS A 76 13.83 -7.21 -4.49
N ILE A 77 13.59 -7.85 -3.35
CA ILE A 77 14.57 -8.72 -2.69
C ILE A 77 14.93 -9.90 -3.59
N ARG A 78 13.93 -10.56 -4.19
CA ARG A 78 14.15 -11.66 -5.15
C ARG A 78 15.04 -11.23 -6.31
N GLN A 79 14.81 -10.06 -6.89
CA GLN A 79 15.62 -9.54 -7.99
C GLN A 79 17.05 -9.26 -7.53
N ASN A 80 17.26 -8.63 -6.36
CA ASN A 80 18.60 -8.40 -5.82
C ASN A 80 19.37 -9.72 -5.61
N CYS A 81 18.71 -10.79 -5.18
CA CYS A 81 19.33 -12.13 -5.09
C CYS A 81 19.73 -12.69 -6.46
N ILE A 82 18.91 -12.48 -7.50
CA ILE A 82 19.24 -12.90 -8.88
C ILE A 82 20.44 -12.10 -9.41
N ASP A 83 20.49 -10.80 -9.14
CA ASP A 83 21.63 -9.95 -9.52
C ASP A 83 22.91 -10.42 -8.79
N GLN A 84 22.81 -10.75 -7.50
CA GLN A 84 23.90 -11.34 -6.70
C GLN A 84 24.40 -12.69 -7.27
N LEU A 85 23.49 -13.54 -7.78
CA LEU A 85 23.87 -14.80 -8.44
C LEU A 85 24.68 -14.59 -9.73
N ASN A 86 24.60 -13.40 -10.32
CA ASN A 86 25.32 -13.01 -11.54
C ASN A 86 26.56 -12.12 -11.27
N ASP A 87 26.89 -11.88 -10.00
CA ASP A 87 28.03 -11.03 -9.62
C ASP A 87 29.19 -11.88 -9.10
N GLU A 88 30.28 -12.03 -9.84
CA GLU A 88 31.46 -12.81 -9.42
C GLU A 88 32.16 -12.23 -8.18
N SER A 89 31.98 -10.95 -7.86
CA SER A 89 32.62 -10.32 -6.70
C SER A 89 31.99 -10.73 -5.36
N VAL A 90 30.75 -11.24 -5.37
CA VAL A 90 30.05 -11.66 -4.16
C VAL A 90 30.32 -13.12 -3.86
N ASP A 91 31.07 -13.38 -2.80
CA ASP A 91 31.43 -14.74 -2.34
C ASP A 91 30.22 -15.56 -1.86
N HIS A 92 29.28 -14.93 -1.15
CA HIS A 92 28.04 -15.60 -0.71
C HIS A 92 26.93 -15.48 -1.76
N LYS A 93 26.13 -16.54 -1.93
CA LYS A 93 25.05 -16.60 -2.92
C LYS A 93 23.72 -16.93 -2.27
N THR A 94 22.72 -16.10 -2.51
CA THR A 94 21.35 -16.31 -2.04
C THR A 94 20.45 -16.76 -3.18
N ILE A 95 19.82 -17.92 -3.05
CA ILE A 95 18.88 -18.48 -4.00
C ILE A 95 17.46 -18.13 -3.53
N PRO A 96 16.71 -17.28 -4.24
CA PRO A 96 15.39 -16.89 -3.79
C PRO A 96 14.32 -17.88 -4.28
N VAL A 97 13.46 -18.33 -3.39
CA VAL A 97 12.29 -19.19 -3.68
C VAL A 97 11.04 -18.44 -3.22
N MET A 98 10.09 -18.19 -4.13
CA MET A 98 8.86 -17.45 -3.83
C MET A 98 7.68 -18.42 -3.66
N ILE A 99 6.89 -18.20 -2.61
CA ILE A 99 5.64 -18.89 -2.31
C ILE A 99 4.53 -17.85 -2.25
N ALA A 100 3.67 -17.84 -3.26
CA ALA A 100 2.55 -16.88 -3.36
C ALA A 100 1.24 -17.39 -2.77
N ASP A 101 1.12 -18.70 -2.53
CA ASP A 101 -0.09 -19.33 -2.02
C ASP A 101 0.26 -20.26 -0.84
N PRO A 102 0.45 -19.69 0.36
CA PRO A 102 0.81 -20.48 1.51
C PRO A 102 -0.36 -21.29 2.08
N ALA A 103 -1.60 -21.07 1.61
CA ALA A 103 -2.72 -21.93 1.97
C ALA A 103 -2.48 -23.38 1.50
N ASN A 104 -1.66 -23.58 0.46
CA ASN A 104 -1.29 -24.90 -0.05
C ASN A 104 0.12 -25.37 0.39
N LEU A 105 0.75 -24.70 1.37
CA LEU A 105 2.13 -24.95 1.77
C LEU A 105 2.32 -26.32 2.46
N THR A 106 2.48 -27.36 1.67
CA THR A 106 2.91 -28.70 2.08
C THR A 106 4.37 -28.94 1.67
N PHE A 107 5.01 -30.00 2.19
CA PHE A 107 6.36 -30.37 1.72
C PHE A 107 6.37 -30.71 0.22
N SER A 108 5.32 -31.34 -0.29
CA SER A 108 5.16 -31.63 -1.72
C SER A 108 5.06 -30.35 -2.54
N TYR A 109 4.19 -29.42 -2.12
CA TYR A 109 4.06 -28.12 -2.77
C TYR A 109 5.37 -27.32 -2.77
N LEU A 110 6.08 -27.28 -1.64
CA LEU A 110 7.39 -26.64 -1.54
C LEU A 110 8.40 -27.27 -2.50
N GLY A 111 8.43 -28.60 -2.61
CA GLY A 111 9.27 -29.32 -3.57
C GLY A 111 8.98 -28.93 -5.02
N THR A 112 7.69 -28.84 -5.39
CA THR A 112 7.25 -28.38 -6.72
C THR A 112 7.68 -26.94 -7.00
N ARG A 113 7.48 -26.01 -6.05
CA ARG A 113 7.89 -24.61 -6.20
C ARG A 113 9.40 -24.44 -6.32
N ILE A 114 10.17 -25.29 -5.64
CA ILE A 114 11.63 -25.34 -5.78
C ILE A 114 12.01 -25.80 -7.20
N GLN A 115 11.35 -26.81 -7.76
CA GLN A 115 11.59 -27.26 -9.14
C GLN A 115 11.25 -26.20 -10.19
N GLU A 116 10.13 -25.50 -10.02
CA GLU A 116 9.78 -24.34 -10.84
C GLU A 116 10.85 -23.24 -10.73
N THR A 117 11.36 -23.00 -9.53
CA THR A 117 12.43 -22.02 -9.27
C THR A 117 13.73 -22.41 -10.00
N ILE A 118 14.12 -23.70 -10.00
CA ILE A 118 15.28 -24.19 -10.77
C ILE A 118 15.13 -23.79 -12.24
N SER A 119 13.98 -24.13 -12.83
CA SER A 119 13.71 -23.87 -14.25
C SER A 119 13.69 -22.38 -14.56
N GLY A 120 13.12 -21.56 -13.67
CA GLY A 120 13.05 -20.11 -13.84
C GLY A 120 14.39 -19.39 -13.66
N LEU A 121 15.27 -19.90 -12.79
CA LEU A 121 16.61 -19.35 -12.57
C LEU A 121 17.60 -19.74 -13.67
N ASP A 122 17.39 -20.88 -14.33
CA ASP A 122 18.29 -21.35 -15.39
C ASP A 122 18.51 -20.33 -16.51
N ASN A 123 17.46 -19.58 -16.87
CA ASN A 123 17.54 -18.55 -17.91
C ASN A 123 18.05 -17.20 -17.38
N LYS A 124 18.18 -17.05 -16.06
CA LYS A 124 18.55 -15.80 -15.38
C LYS A 124 19.98 -15.80 -14.82
N ILE A 125 20.55 -16.98 -14.55
CA ILE A 125 21.93 -17.11 -14.09
C ILE A 125 22.85 -17.34 -15.30
N THR A 126 23.73 -16.39 -15.54
CA THR A 126 24.69 -16.36 -16.65
C THR A 126 25.99 -17.08 -16.30
N ILE A 127 26.39 -17.09 -15.03
CA ILE A 127 27.62 -17.75 -14.56
C ILE A 127 27.39 -19.25 -14.43
N ALA A 128 28.01 -20.03 -15.31
CA ALA A 128 27.81 -21.49 -15.39
C ALA A 128 28.09 -22.24 -14.08
N GLY A 129 29.17 -21.89 -13.38
CA GLY A 129 29.52 -22.51 -12.09
C GLY A 129 28.52 -22.22 -10.98
N VAL A 130 27.98 -20.99 -10.93
CA VAL A 130 26.93 -20.61 -9.97
C VAL A 130 25.63 -21.32 -10.29
N LYS A 131 25.27 -21.41 -11.58
CA LYS A 131 24.09 -22.11 -12.07
C LYS A 131 24.09 -23.58 -11.66
N GLU A 132 25.22 -24.28 -11.82
CA GLU A 132 25.31 -25.69 -11.43
C GLU A 132 25.21 -25.88 -9.91
N LYS A 133 25.90 -25.04 -9.12
CA LYS A 133 25.78 -25.07 -7.65
C LYS A 133 24.35 -24.77 -7.18
N ALA A 134 23.65 -23.82 -7.81
CA ALA A 134 22.27 -23.50 -7.48
C ALA A 134 21.31 -24.66 -7.81
N ARG A 135 21.49 -25.31 -8.96
CA ARG A 135 20.74 -26.54 -9.31
C ARG A 135 20.98 -27.66 -8.31
N MET A 136 22.24 -27.90 -7.94
CA MET A 136 22.61 -28.91 -6.97
C MET A 136 21.94 -28.65 -5.61
N ALA A 137 21.99 -27.39 -5.13
CA ALA A 137 21.33 -26.95 -3.91
C ALA A 137 19.82 -27.21 -3.91
N LEU A 138 19.13 -26.84 -4.99
CA LEU A 138 17.67 -26.95 -5.09
C LEU A 138 17.19 -28.39 -5.34
N ARG A 139 17.90 -29.18 -6.17
CA ARG A 139 17.54 -30.59 -6.46
C ARG A 139 17.48 -31.44 -5.20
N LYS A 140 18.42 -31.28 -4.27
CA LYS A 140 18.46 -32.06 -3.03
C LYS A 140 17.23 -31.81 -2.14
N ILE A 141 16.72 -30.58 -2.11
CA ILE A 141 15.51 -30.26 -1.33
C ILE A 141 14.26 -30.83 -2.01
N SER A 142 14.20 -30.78 -3.34
CA SER A 142 13.08 -31.36 -4.08
C SER A 142 13.03 -32.90 -4.07
N SER A 143 14.16 -33.59 -3.92
CA SER A 143 14.18 -35.05 -3.80
C SER A 143 13.66 -35.55 -2.46
N VAL A 144 13.65 -34.68 -1.43
CA VAL A 144 13.11 -35.01 -0.10
C VAL A 144 11.58 -35.11 -0.14
N SER A 145 10.90 -34.37 -1.03
CA SER A 145 9.43 -34.42 -1.12
C SER A 145 8.87 -35.70 -1.76
N ALA A 146 9.73 -36.60 -2.29
CA ALA A 146 9.29 -37.82 -2.99
C ALA A 146 9.00 -39.02 -2.05
N PHE A 147 9.42 -38.98 -0.78
CA PHE A 147 9.14 -40.06 0.19
C PHE A 147 8.27 -39.54 1.32
N GLY A 148 6.96 -39.51 1.06
CA GLY A 148 5.95 -39.32 2.08
C GLY A 148 6.04 -40.38 3.17
N ALA A 149 5.75 -39.96 4.40
CA ALA A 149 5.52 -40.81 5.57
C ALA A 149 6.67 -41.76 5.97
N GLY A 150 7.51 -41.31 6.92
CA GLY A 150 8.17 -42.23 7.86
C GLY A 150 9.69 -42.35 7.80
N VAL A 151 10.38 -41.74 6.84
CA VAL A 151 11.84 -41.63 6.89
C VAL A 151 12.17 -40.15 7.04
N GLY A 152 12.84 -39.81 8.16
CA GLY A 152 13.28 -38.45 8.43
C GLY A 152 14.09 -37.90 7.25
N TRP A 153 14.18 -36.57 7.16
CA TRP A 153 15.34 -35.98 6.50
C TRP A 153 16.56 -36.72 7.05
N ASP A 154 17.23 -37.51 6.20
CA ASP A 154 18.37 -38.29 6.65
C ASP A 154 19.40 -37.28 7.17
N ASN A 155 19.55 -37.27 8.49
CA ASN A 155 20.41 -36.35 9.22
C ASN A 155 21.85 -36.87 9.25
N SER A 156 22.18 -37.86 8.40
CA SER A 156 23.56 -38.29 8.23
C SER A 156 24.44 -37.08 7.88
N SER A 157 25.56 -36.96 8.58
CA SER A 157 26.54 -35.89 8.37
C SER A 157 27.08 -35.87 6.93
N GLU A 158 27.05 -37.02 6.23
CA GLU A 158 27.49 -37.19 4.85
C GLU A 158 26.59 -36.49 3.82
N ASP A 159 25.27 -36.43 4.01
CA ASP A 159 24.35 -35.77 3.07
C ASP A 159 24.36 -34.24 3.19
N LYS A 160 24.61 -33.70 4.39
CA LYS A 160 24.77 -32.24 4.63
C LYS A 160 26.03 -31.68 3.95
N LEU A 161 27.09 -32.49 3.85
CA LEU A 161 28.36 -32.13 3.20
C LEU A 161 28.22 -31.82 1.69
N VAL A 162 27.07 -32.14 1.08
CA VAL A 162 26.82 -31.98 -0.36
C VAL A 162 26.19 -30.64 -0.73
N PHE A 163 25.56 -29.91 0.21
CA PHE A 163 25.04 -28.57 -0.09
C PHE A 163 26.18 -27.55 -0.20
N PRO A 164 26.20 -26.67 -1.22
CA PRO A 164 27.35 -25.80 -1.45
C PRO A 164 27.56 -24.81 -0.29
N LYS A 165 28.80 -24.74 0.22
CA LYS A 165 29.21 -23.71 1.20
C LYS A 165 28.99 -22.31 0.62
N ASN A 166 28.72 -21.33 1.50
CA ASN A 166 28.43 -19.94 1.14
C ASN A 166 27.13 -19.74 0.36
N TYR A 167 26.23 -20.73 0.32
CA TYR A 167 24.90 -20.58 -0.28
C TYR A 167 23.80 -20.56 0.79
N THR A 168 22.75 -19.81 0.52
CA THR A 168 21.54 -19.75 1.35
C THR A 168 20.32 -19.81 0.46
N ILE A 169 19.26 -20.47 0.91
CA ILE A 169 17.96 -20.40 0.24
C ILE A 169 17.09 -19.42 1.01
N LEU A 170 16.72 -18.34 0.35
CA LEU A 170 15.79 -17.36 0.90
C LEU A 170 14.38 -17.72 0.47
N LEU A 171 13.59 -18.23 1.41
CA LEU A 171 12.20 -18.61 1.18
C LEU A 171 11.29 -17.40 1.48
N LEU A 172 10.81 -16.76 0.42
CA LEU A 172 9.91 -15.62 0.49
C LEU A 172 8.47 -16.13 0.41
N VAL A 173 7.68 -15.93 1.45
CA VAL A 173 6.29 -16.40 1.52
C VAL A 173 5.38 -15.19 1.66
N ASP A 174 4.51 -14.94 0.69
CA ASP A 174 3.54 -13.84 0.73
C ASP A 174 2.16 -14.32 1.18
N GLU A 175 1.29 -13.40 1.62
CA GLU A 175 -0.10 -13.68 2.01
C GLU A 175 -0.26 -14.71 3.14
N ILE A 176 0.61 -14.69 4.16
CA ILE A 176 0.59 -15.67 5.26
C ILE A 176 -0.75 -15.77 6.01
N GLN A 177 -1.58 -14.73 6.00
CA GLN A 177 -2.94 -14.76 6.54
C GLN A 177 -3.85 -15.82 5.92
N SER A 178 -3.47 -16.46 4.81
CA SER A 178 -4.19 -17.57 4.20
C SER A 178 -3.93 -18.92 4.88
N ILE A 179 -2.96 -18.99 5.81
CA ILE A 179 -2.65 -20.19 6.57
C ILE A 179 -3.72 -20.41 7.65
N PRO A 180 -4.26 -21.64 7.78
CA PRO A 180 -5.25 -21.93 8.82
C PRO A 180 -4.62 -21.84 10.22
N PRO A 181 -5.37 -21.38 11.23
CA PRO A 181 -4.93 -21.38 12.63
C PRO A 181 -5.02 -22.79 13.25
N ASP A 182 -4.39 -23.77 12.59
CA ASP A 182 -4.38 -25.17 12.99
C ASP A 182 -2.93 -25.67 13.09
N LYS A 183 -2.48 -25.96 14.33
CA LYS A 183 -1.14 -26.45 14.62
C LYS A 183 -0.86 -27.85 14.06
N GLN A 184 -1.91 -28.61 13.72
CA GLN A 184 -1.78 -29.94 13.14
C GLN A 184 -1.80 -29.94 11.61
N SER A 185 -2.06 -28.78 11.01
CA SER A 185 -2.05 -28.58 9.56
C SER A 185 -0.68 -28.89 8.96
N ASP A 186 -0.66 -29.27 7.69
CA ASP A 186 0.61 -29.55 6.99
C ASP A 186 1.46 -28.29 6.83
N GLN A 187 0.82 -27.12 6.71
CA GLN A 187 1.42 -25.79 6.67
C GLN A 187 2.17 -25.51 7.98
N ALA A 188 1.52 -25.75 9.12
CA ALA A 188 2.16 -25.61 10.43
C ALA A 188 3.39 -26.52 10.56
N LYS A 189 3.32 -27.77 10.10
CA LYS A 189 4.47 -28.70 10.12
C LYS A 189 5.63 -28.18 9.26
N VAL A 190 5.35 -27.67 8.07
CA VAL A 190 6.37 -27.09 7.17
C VAL A 190 7.02 -25.87 7.82
N ILE A 191 6.22 -24.90 8.28
CA ILE A 191 6.72 -23.68 8.93
C ILE A 191 7.53 -24.02 10.18
N HIS A 192 7.05 -24.95 11.01
CA HIS A 192 7.76 -25.36 12.22
C HIS A 192 9.16 -25.91 11.90
N ARG A 193 9.29 -26.77 10.88
CA ARG A 193 10.60 -27.29 10.46
C ARG A 193 11.51 -26.23 9.86
N LEU A 194 10.95 -25.29 9.10
CA LEU A 194 11.69 -24.15 8.54
C LEU A 194 12.20 -23.24 9.66
N HIS A 195 11.37 -22.97 10.68
CA HIS A 195 11.72 -22.11 11.80
C HIS A 195 12.78 -22.76 12.72
N THR A 196 12.63 -24.03 13.07
CA THR A 196 13.58 -24.72 13.96
C THR A 196 14.90 -25.08 13.27
N GLY A 197 14.96 -24.98 11.95
CA GLY A 197 16.12 -25.43 11.18
C GLY A 197 16.32 -26.95 11.24
N SER A 198 15.30 -27.71 11.68
CA SER A 198 15.34 -29.18 11.75
C SER A 198 15.46 -29.86 10.37
N ASN A 199 15.53 -29.05 9.32
CA ASN A 199 15.80 -29.43 7.95
C ASN A 199 17.28 -29.70 7.67
N GLY A 200 18.19 -29.19 8.50
CA GLY A 200 19.63 -29.31 8.28
C GLY A 200 20.16 -28.54 7.07
N TYR A 201 19.34 -27.71 6.43
CA TYR A 201 19.70 -26.89 5.26
C TYR A 201 19.68 -25.39 5.63
N PRO A 202 20.49 -24.54 4.96
CA PRO A 202 20.52 -23.10 5.21
C PRO A 202 19.32 -22.41 4.53
N ILE A 203 18.10 -22.75 4.97
CA ILE A 203 16.85 -22.17 4.46
C ILE A 203 16.39 -21.06 5.40
N PHE A 204 16.38 -19.84 4.89
CA PHE A 204 15.99 -18.64 5.61
C PHE A 204 14.55 -18.23 5.25
N PRO A 205 13.54 -18.44 6.12
CA PRO A 205 12.17 -18.06 5.84
C PRO A 205 11.89 -16.58 6.17
N VAL A 206 11.30 -15.88 5.20
CA VAL A 206 10.74 -14.52 5.33
C VAL A 206 9.27 -14.57 4.94
N PHE A 207 8.40 -14.34 5.92
CA PHE A 207 6.96 -14.33 5.74
C PHE A 207 6.45 -12.91 5.57
N ALA A 208 5.50 -12.68 4.67
CA ALA A 208 4.80 -11.42 4.53
C ALA A 208 3.28 -11.59 4.58
N GLY A 209 2.59 -10.58 5.09
CA GLY A 209 1.13 -10.57 5.11
C GLY A 209 0.52 -9.38 5.81
N LEU A 210 -0.74 -9.51 6.23
CA LEU A 210 -1.46 -8.49 6.98
C LEU A 210 -0.80 -8.20 8.34
N SER A 211 -1.18 -7.11 9.00
CA SER A 211 -0.51 -6.68 10.24
C SER A 211 -0.71 -7.58 11.46
N ASN A 212 -1.51 -8.64 11.33
CA ASN A 212 -1.66 -9.72 12.30
C ASN A 212 -0.84 -10.96 11.92
N SER A 213 0.09 -10.86 10.97
CA SER A 213 0.91 -11.98 10.50
C SER A 213 1.72 -12.65 11.62
N GLU A 214 2.24 -11.85 12.56
CA GLU A 214 2.87 -12.38 13.77
C GLU A 214 1.91 -13.27 14.57
N THR A 215 0.68 -12.80 14.80
CA THR A 215 -0.35 -13.57 15.50
C THR A 215 -0.69 -14.86 14.76
N VAL A 216 -0.85 -14.79 13.43
CA VAL A 216 -1.10 -15.99 12.59
C VAL A 216 0.01 -17.01 12.75
N LEU A 217 1.28 -16.58 12.77
CA LEU A 217 2.42 -17.47 13.04
C LEU A 217 2.40 -18.03 14.45
N MET A 218 2.11 -17.21 15.45
CA MET A 218 2.03 -17.64 16.86
C MET A 218 0.94 -18.70 17.07
N GLU A 219 -0.20 -18.54 16.41
CA GLU A 219 -1.31 -19.50 16.44
C GLU A 219 -0.97 -20.78 15.67
N ALA A 220 -0.35 -20.66 14.50
CA ALA A 220 -0.02 -21.80 13.64
C ALA A 220 1.13 -22.66 14.19
N VAL A 221 2.21 -22.06 14.72
CA VAL A 221 3.42 -22.81 15.15
C VAL A 221 4.06 -22.34 16.45
N SER A 222 3.56 -21.25 17.06
CA SER A 222 4.11 -20.66 18.30
C SER A 222 5.65 -20.48 18.27
N PRO A 223 6.21 -19.83 17.25
CA PRO A 223 7.64 -19.71 17.09
C PRO A 223 8.22 -18.72 18.11
N ARG A 224 9.46 -18.96 18.55
CA ARG A 224 10.20 -17.96 19.33
C ARG A 224 10.86 -16.99 18.36
N LEU A 225 10.15 -15.92 18.01
CA LEU A 225 10.68 -14.87 17.16
C LEU A 225 11.67 -13.99 17.93
N GLY A 226 12.75 -13.59 17.26
CA GLY A 226 13.69 -12.62 17.80
C GLY A 226 13.06 -11.22 17.94
N ARG A 227 13.63 -10.38 18.81
CA ARG A 227 13.11 -9.03 19.13
C ARG A 227 12.87 -8.16 17.88
N ASP A 228 13.71 -8.29 16.87
CA ASP A 228 13.66 -7.51 15.62
C ASP A 228 13.25 -8.37 14.41
N ALA A 229 12.55 -9.48 14.65
CA ALA A 229 12.11 -10.38 13.58
C ALA A 229 10.87 -9.84 12.83
N VAL A 230 10.11 -8.95 13.45
CA VAL A 230 8.84 -8.45 12.93
C VAL A 230 9.01 -7.01 12.44
N HIS A 231 8.69 -6.78 11.16
CA HIS A 231 8.89 -5.50 10.47
C HIS A 231 7.54 -4.95 10.03
N HIS A 232 7.08 -3.88 10.68
CA HIS A 232 5.90 -3.13 10.25
C HIS A 232 6.26 -2.16 9.14
N LEU A 233 5.63 -2.30 7.99
CA LEU A 233 5.88 -1.42 6.85
C LEU A 233 5.14 -0.10 7.00
N LEU A 234 5.86 0.98 6.77
CA LEU A 234 5.34 2.35 6.78
C LEU A 234 5.10 2.86 5.34
N PRO A 235 4.31 3.94 5.18
CA PRO A 235 4.25 4.71 3.94
C PRO A 235 5.65 5.15 3.49
N LEU A 236 5.83 5.29 2.18
CA LEU A 236 7.08 5.75 1.58
C LEU A 236 7.34 7.22 1.92
N SER A 237 8.60 7.56 2.12
CA SER A 237 9.02 8.96 2.23
C SER A 237 8.87 9.69 0.88
N LEU A 238 8.87 11.03 0.91
CA LEU A 238 8.87 11.82 -0.32
C LEU A 238 10.09 11.51 -1.21
N GLU A 239 11.25 11.21 -0.60
CA GLU A 239 12.45 10.84 -1.33
C GLU A 239 12.29 9.49 -2.02
N GLU A 240 11.70 8.50 -1.33
CA GLU A 240 11.42 7.19 -1.92
C GLU A 240 10.43 7.31 -3.09
N VAL A 241 9.38 8.14 -2.94
CA VAL A 241 8.43 8.43 -4.03
C VAL A 241 9.14 9.08 -5.24
N ARG A 242 10.01 10.08 -5.01
CA ARG A 242 10.80 10.71 -6.07
C ARG A 242 11.74 9.70 -6.74
N GLU A 243 12.44 8.86 -5.97
CA GLU A 243 13.32 7.82 -6.49
C GLU A 243 12.54 6.81 -7.36
N SER A 244 11.33 6.42 -6.94
CA SER A 244 10.47 5.52 -7.72
C SER A 244 10.05 6.15 -9.05
N PHE A 245 9.65 7.42 -9.02
CA PHE A 245 9.30 8.17 -10.21
C PHE A 245 10.48 8.35 -11.18
N GLU A 246 11.67 8.67 -10.68
CA GLU A 246 12.87 8.81 -11.51
C GLU A 246 13.26 7.48 -12.17
N LYS A 247 13.22 6.36 -11.42
CA LYS A 247 13.45 5.03 -11.99
C LYS A 247 12.42 4.66 -13.05
N PHE A 248 11.17 5.09 -12.90
CA PHE A 248 10.15 4.89 -13.92
C PHE A 248 10.53 5.61 -15.22
N LEU A 249 10.97 6.88 -15.15
CA LEU A 249 11.42 7.62 -16.33
C LEU A 249 12.63 6.94 -16.99
N ASP A 250 13.63 6.54 -16.19
CA ASP A 250 14.84 5.89 -16.68
C ASP A 250 14.52 4.54 -17.33
N HIS A 251 13.63 3.75 -16.71
CA HIS A 251 13.26 2.42 -17.19
C HIS A 251 12.67 2.47 -18.61
N PHE A 252 11.84 3.46 -18.90
CA PHE A 252 11.20 3.65 -20.21
C PHE A 252 11.95 4.62 -21.13
N ASN A 253 13.20 4.99 -20.79
CA ASN A 253 14.03 5.94 -21.54
C ASN A 253 13.31 7.29 -21.81
N VAL A 254 12.54 7.79 -20.84
CA VAL A 254 11.82 9.06 -20.96
C VAL A 254 12.80 10.22 -20.79
N SER A 255 12.96 11.03 -21.84
CA SER A 255 13.83 12.21 -21.79
C SER A 255 13.24 13.31 -20.92
N SER A 256 14.01 13.82 -19.97
CA SER A 256 13.58 14.87 -19.04
C SER A 256 14.73 15.80 -18.63
N THR A 257 14.39 16.87 -17.90
CA THR A 257 15.35 17.78 -17.25
C THR A 257 15.25 17.66 -15.72
N PRO A 258 16.33 17.94 -14.96
CA PRO A 258 16.29 17.90 -13.50
C PRO A 258 15.18 18.76 -12.87
N GLY A 259 14.94 19.95 -13.44
CA GLY A 259 13.87 20.83 -12.96
C GLY A 259 12.47 20.27 -13.19
N LEU A 260 12.24 19.60 -14.33
CA LEU A 260 10.96 18.95 -14.61
C LEU A 260 10.76 17.71 -13.71
N ASN A 261 11.81 16.92 -13.48
CA ASN A 261 11.78 15.78 -12.56
C ASN A 261 11.41 16.21 -11.14
N SER A 262 12.10 17.22 -10.61
CA SER A 262 11.81 17.75 -9.27
C SER A 262 10.37 18.23 -9.15
N LYS A 263 9.87 19.00 -10.13
CA LYS A 263 8.49 19.49 -10.15
C LYS A 263 7.46 18.35 -10.14
N TRP A 264 7.68 17.32 -10.95
CA TRP A 264 6.76 16.17 -11.01
C TRP A 264 6.85 15.26 -9.79
N GLY A 265 8.05 15.00 -9.29
CA GLY A 265 8.25 14.25 -8.05
C GLY A 265 7.51 14.88 -6.86
N ASP A 266 7.54 16.22 -6.75
CA ASP A 266 6.82 16.96 -5.71
C ASP A 266 5.30 16.90 -5.88
N ARG A 267 4.83 16.94 -7.12
CA ARG A 267 3.40 16.81 -7.44
C ARG A 267 2.90 15.42 -7.06
N ILE A 268 3.58 14.37 -7.52
CA ILE A 268 3.24 12.98 -7.23
C ILE A 268 3.26 12.74 -5.72
N GLY A 269 4.30 13.20 -5.03
CA GLY A 269 4.40 13.07 -3.57
C GLY A 269 3.19 13.62 -2.82
N LYS A 270 2.65 14.77 -3.25
CA LYS A 270 1.42 15.36 -2.67
C LYS A 270 0.15 14.60 -3.00
N TRP A 271 0.11 13.81 -4.07
CA TRP A 271 -1.10 13.11 -4.49
C TRP A 271 -1.26 11.76 -3.80
N VAL A 272 -0.17 11.14 -3.36
CA VAL A 272 -0.13 9.70 -3.03
C VAL A 272 -0.08 9.38 -1.55
N ASP A 273 0.17 10.37 -0.68
CA ASP A 273 0.33 10.21 0.77
C ASP A 273 1.41 9.18 1.17
N GLY A 274 2.43 9.01 0.31
CA GLY A 274 3.45 7.97 0.46
C GLY A 274 2.95 6.54 0.26
N TRP A 275 1.67 6.32 -0.07
CA TRP A 275 1.12 4.97 -0.20
C TRP A 275 1.60 4.29 -1.50
N PRO A 276 2.32 3.14 -1.44
CA PRO A 276 2.92 2.52 -2.63
C PRO A 276 1.92 2.22 -3.74
N LYS A 277 0.70 1.76 -3.41
CA LYS A 277 -0.31 1.51 -4.43
C LYS A 277 -0.80 2.81 -5.11
N HIS A 278 -0.83 3.94 -4.40
CA HIS A 278 -1.16 5.23 -5.00
C HIS A 278 -0.03 5.73 -5.91
N VAL A 279 1.23 5.49 -5.54
CA VAL A 279 2.40 5.77 -6.40
C VAL A 279 2.29 4.96 -7.69
N GLU A 280 2.07 3.65 -7.59
CA GLU A 280 1.91 2.76 -8.74
C GLU A 280 0.76 3.21 -9.66
N ASN A 281 -0.40 3.54 -9.09
CA ASN A 281 -1.54 4.06 -9.85
C ASN A 281 -1.19 5.37 -10.57
N THR A 282 -0.44 6.25 -9.92
CA THR A 282 -0.03 7.54 -10.50
C THR A 282 1.00 7.37 -11.62
N LEU A 283 1.95 6.45 -11.46
CA LEU A 283 2.94 6.14 -12.51
C LEU A 283 2.31 5.44 -13.71
N ALA A 284 1.33 4.56 -13.49
CA ALA A 284 0.53 4.00 -14.59
C ALA A 284 -0.27 5.09 -15.31
N ALA A 285 -0.85 6.04 -14.57
CA ALA A 285 -1.55 7.16 -15.17
C ALA A 285 -0.62 8.07 -15.99
N LEU A 286 0.57 8.35 -15.47
CA LEU A 286 1.63 9.06 -16.19
C LEU A 286 2.05 8.31 -17.47
N GLY A 287 2.18 6.98 -17.39
CA GLY A 287 2.49 6.15 -18.55
C GLY A 287 1.49 6.31 -19.70
N HIS A 288 0.19 6.36 -19.40
CA HIS A 288 -0.83 6.60 -20.42
C HIS A 288 -0.67 7.97 -21.11
N GLU A 289 -0.36 9.03 -20.36
CA GLU A 289 -0.15 10.36 -20.94
C GLU A 289 1.19 10.47 -21.69
N LEU A 290 2.22 9.72 -21.27
CA LEU A 290 3.46 9.59 -22.02
C LEU A 290 3.25 8.87 -23.36
N MET A 291 2.41 7.84 -23.41
CA MET A 291 2.03 7.19 -24.68
C MET A 291 1.33 8.17 -25.62
N ALA A 292 0.39 8.98 -25.10
CA ALA A 292 -0.34 9.98 -25.89
C ALA A 292 0.56 11.12 -26.42
N THR A 293 1.69 11.36 -25.76
CA THR A 293 2.67 12.41 -26.13
C THR A 293 3.91 11.85 -26.81
N GLU A 294 3.91 10.57 -27.20
CA GLU A 294 5.05 9.87 -27.82
C GLU A 294 6.35 10.03 -27.02
N GLY A 295 6.25 9.96 -25.69
CA GLY A 295 7.39 10.09 -24.76
C GLY A 295 7.84 11.53 -24.48
N LYS A 296 7.16 12.55 -25.06
CA LYS A 296 7.48 13.96 -24.80
C LYS A 296 7.00 14.40 -23.42
N PHE A 297 7.80 14.16 -22.40
CA PHE A 297 7.44 14.42 -21.01
C PHE A 297 7.06 15.88 -20.71
N SER A 298 7.67 16.85 -21.41
CA SER A 298 7.32 18.28 -21.27
C SER A 298 5.90 18.62 -21.75
N ALA A 299 5.27 17.75 -22.53
CA ALA A 299 3.92 17.91 -23.06
C ALA A 299 2.85 17.14 -22.26
N VAL A 300 3.25 16.40 -21.22
CA VAL A 300 2.31 15.66 -20.37
C VAL A 300 1.44 16.62 -19.57
N ASP A 301 0.13 16.42 -19.63
CA ASP A 301 -0.86 17.15 -18.85
C ASP A 301 -0.95 16.58 -17.42
N ASP A 302 -0.55 17.38 -16.42
CA ASP A 302 -0.63 16.96 -15.02
C ASP A 302 -2.05 16.78 -14.50
N LEU A 303 -3.04 17.48 -15.05
CA LEU A 303 -4.44 17.30 -14.67
C LEU A 303 -5.00 15.99 -15.20
N ALA A 304 -4.63 15.59 -16.43
CA ALA A 304 -5.02 14.30 -17.00
C ALA A 304 -4.43 13.12 -16.20
N VAL A 305 -3.13 13.18 -15.86
CA VAL A 305 -2.47 12.18 -15.00
C VAL A 305 -3.18 12.07 -13.66
N LYS A 306 -3.43 13.20 -13.00
CA LYS A 306 -4.09 13.24 -11.70
C LYS A 306 -5.53 12.69 -11.77
N GLY A 307 -6.30 13.08 -12.79
CA GLY A 307 -7.62 12.54 -13.14
C GLY A 307 -7.66 11.03 -13.12
N ARG A 308 -6.82 10.44 -13.97
CA ARG A 308 -6.74 8.99 -14.14
C ARG A 308 -6.22 8.28 -12.89
N ALA A 309 -5.23 8.85 -12.20
CA ALA A 309 -4.69 8.29 -10.95
C ALA A 309 -5.75 8.25 -9.84
N THR A 310 -6.60 9.28 -9.73
CA THR A 310 -7.70 9.30 -8.78
C THR A 310 -8.76 8.26 -9.12
N GLN A 311 -9.09 8.06 -10.40
CA GLN A 311 -10.01 6.98 -10.80
C GLN A 311 -9.48 5.60 -10.40
N TYR A 312 -8.21 5.30 -10.68
CA TYR A 312 -7.60 4.03 -10.25
C TYR A 312 -7.62 3.84 -8.72
N ARG A 313 -7.52 4.93 -7.96
CA ARG A 313 -7.64 4.88 -6.49
C ARG A 313 -9.06 4.56 -6.05
N VAL A 314 -10.07 5.15 -6.69
CA VAL A 314 -11.48 4.85 -6.43
C VAL A 314 -11.77 3.37 -6.72
N ASP A 315 -11.30 2.85 -7.86
CA ASP A 315 -11.46 1.44 -8.22
C ASP A 315 -10.80 0.52 -7.18
N TYR A 316 -9.61 0.90 -6.72
CA TYR A 316 -8.90 0.21 -5.65
C TYR A 316 -9.62 0.24 -4.30
N TYR A 317 -10.26 1.35 -3.94
CA TYR A 317 -11.06 1.42 -2.72
C TYR A 317 -12.34 0.60 -2.83
N ASN A 318 -12.99 0.62 -3.98
CA ASN A 318 -14.18 -0.19 -4.24
C ASN A 318 -13.91 -1.69 -4.10
N SER A 319 -12.70 -2.17 -4.45
CA SER A 319 -12.34 -3.57 -4.24
C SER A 319 -12.19 -3.95 -2.77
N ARG A 320 -11.96 -2.99 -1.86
CA ARG A 320 -11.82 -3.24 -0.42
C ARG A 320 -13.15 -3.49 0.29
N PHE A 321 -14.29 -3.08 -0.26
CA PHE A 321 -15.59 -3.32 0.38
C PHE A 321 -15.99 -4.81 0.38
N GLY A 322 -15.31 -5.66 -0.42
CA GLY A 322 -15.52 -7.10 -0.44
C GLY A 322 -16.99 -7.48 -0.61
N LEU A 323 -17.48 -8.29 0.33
CA LEU A 323 -18.87 -8.78 0.41
C LEU A 323 -19.90 -7.64 0.47
N PHE A 324 -19.51 -6.46 0.99
CA PHE A 324 -20.38 -5.30 1.20
C PHE A 324 -20.27 -4.28 0.06
N LYS A 325 -19.59 -4.60 -1.06
CA LYS A 325 -19.44 -3.69 -2.20
C LYS A 325 -20.78 -3.20 -2.77
N ALA A 326 -21.81 -4.04 -2.77
CA ALA A 326 -23.15 -3.65 -3.24
C ALA A 326 -23.84 -2.66 -2.30
N LYS A 327 -23.45 -2.63 -1.03
CA LYS A 327 -24.07 -1.84 0.04
C LYS A 327 -22.99 -1.33 1.01
N PRO A 328 -22.10 -0.44 0.53
CA PRO A 328 -20.91 -0.01 1.28
C PRO A 328 -21.25 0.83 2.52
N LYS A 329 -22.48 1.33 2.59
CA LYS A 329 -23.00 2.24 3.62
C LYS A 329 -22.69 1.78 5.05
N ILE A 330 -22.80 0.49 5.35
CA ILE A 330 -22.55 -0.03 6.71
C ILE A 330 -21.08 0.12 7.12
N ILE A 331 -20.15 -0.11 6.19
CA ILE A 331 -18.72 0.10 6.44
C ILE A 331 -18.47 1.59 6.63
N GLY A 332 -19.07 2.43 5.79
CA GLY A 332 -19.02 3.87 5.98
C GLY A 332 -19.48 4.30 7.38
N GLU A 333 -20.60 3.75 7.88
CA GLU A 333 -21.21 4.18 9.15
C GLU A 333 -20.30 3.81 10.32
N ILE A 334 -19.64 2.65 10.21
CA ILE A 334 -18.61 2.21 11.14
C ILE A 334 -17.40 3.15 11.07
N MET A 335 -16.91 3.49 9.87
CA MET A 335 -15.78 4.41 9.71
C MET A 335 -16.11 5.80 10.28
N ALA A 336 -17.31 6.33 9.99
CA ALA A 336 -17.73 7.65 10.44
C ALA A 336 -17.75 7.74 11.96
N GLU A 337 -18.27 6.70 12.61
CA GLU A 337 -18.26 6.62 14.05
C GLU A 337 -16.86 6.40 14.64
N MET A 338 -16.05 5.55 13.99
CA MET A 338 -14.66 5.34 14.39
C MET A 338 -13.89 6.68 14.36
N GLY A 339 -14.12 7.50 13.34
CA GLY A 339 -13.43 8.76 13.16
C GLY A 339 -11.92 8.59 12.91
N PRO A 340 -11.15 9.69 12.86
CA PRO A 340 -9.73 9.67 12.52
C PRO A 340 -8.84 9.21 13.69
N ASN A 341 -9.39 9.17 14.91
CA ASN A 341 -8.60 8.92 16.11
C ASN A 341 -8.30 7.43 16.29
N PRO A 342 -7.10 7.09 16.81
CA PRO A 342 -6.77 5.72 17.20
C PRO A 342 -7.75 5.14 18.22
N ARG A 343 -8.12 3.86 18.05
CA ARG A 343 -9.01 3.13 18.97
C ARG A 343 -8.47 1.75 19.30
N SER A 344 -8.85 1.21 20.45
CA SER A 344 -8.59 -0.18 20.79
C SER A 344 -9.45 -1.13 19.94
N GLY A 345 -9.01 -2.38 19.76
CA GLY A 345 -9.80 -3.40 19.05
C GLY A 345 -11.15 -3.70 19.72
N GLY A 346 -11.25 -3.55 21.05
CA GLY A 346 -12.50 -3.69 21.80
C GLY A 346 -13.51 -2.60 21.45
N GLU A 347 -13.07 -1.33 21.42
CA GLU A 347 -13.93 -0.21 21.02
C GLU A 347 -14.44 -0.37 19.59
N ILE A 348 -13.56 -0.78 18.66
CA ILE A 348 -13.95 -1.04 17.26
C ILE A 348 -15.00 -2.16 17.20
N SER A 349 -14.79 -3.25 17.94
CA SER A 349 -15.77 -4.36 18.00
C SER A 349 -17.13 -3.91 18.54
N VAL A 350 -17.15 -3.01 19.54
CA VAL A 350 -18.39 -2.41 20.06
C VAL A 350 -19.08 -1.55 19.01
N ILE A 351 -18.34 -0.72 18.26
CA ILE A 351 -18.88 0.09 17.17
C ILE A 351 -19.51 -0.82 16.10
N VAL A 352 -18.78 -1.84 15.64
CA VAL A 352 -19.26 -2.78 14.61
C VAL A 352 -20.56 -3.46 15.06
N ASN A 353 -20.57 -4.03 16.28
CA ASN A 353 -21.74 -4.74 16.81
C ASN A 353 -22.95 -3.83 17.00
N ARG A 354 -22.73 -2.57 17.37
CA ARG A 354 -23.80 -1.59 17.51
C ARG A 354 -24.38 -1.21 16.15
N LYS A 355 -23.55 -0.88 15.17
CA LYS A 355 -24.01 -0.58 13.79
C LYS A 355 -24.76 -1.73 13.15
N ARG A 356 -24.35 -2.98 13.40
CA ARG A 356 -25.09 -4.18 12.96
C ARG A 356 -26.52 -4.27 13.53
N LYS A 357 -26.77 -3.73 14.73
CA LYS A 357 -28.08 -3.77 15.40
C LYS A 357 -28.95 -2.56 15.09
N GLU A 358 -28.36 -1.38 14.98
CA GLU A 358 -29.09 -0.11 14.82
C GLU A 358 -29.50 0.19 13.38
N SER A 359 -28.79 -0.38 12.40
CA SER A 359 -29.00 -0.08 10.99
C SER A 359 -30.25 -0.78 10.45
N LYS A 360 -31.38 -0.07 10.50
CA LYS A 360 -32.71 -0.55 10.09
C LYS A 360 -32.79 -1.02 8.63
N TRP A 361 -31.88 -0.57 7.78
CA TRP A 361 -31.84 -0.91 6.35
C TRP A 361 -31.08 -2.23 6.05
N LEU A 362 -30.60 -2.93 7.09
CA LEU A 362 -29.87 -4.20 6.96
C LEU A 362 -30.77 -5.44 6.77
N GLU A 363 -32.10 -5.28 6.68
CA GLU A 363 -33.04 -6.38 6.43
C GLU A 363 -32.72 -7.19 5.17
N GLU A 364 -31.98 -6.58 4.25
CA GLU A 364 -31.58 -7.18 2.98
C GLU A 364 -30.25 -7.97 3.03
N PHE A 365 -29.60 -8.08 4.20
CA PHE A 365 -28.45 -8.98 4.40
C PHE A 365 -28.89 -10.22 5.19
N THR A 366 -28.32 -11.37 4.84
CA THR A 366 -28.48 -12.56 5.68
C THR A 366 -27.73 -12.39 7.00
N ALA A 367 -28.23 -13.05 8.07
CA ALA A 367 -27.55 -13.05 9.37
C ALA A 367 -26.09 -13.50 9.24
N THR A 368 -25.83 -14.51 8.42
CA THR A 368 -24.49 -15.06 8.14
C THR A 368 -23.58 -14.07 7.40
N GLU A 369 -24.12 -13.22 6.52
CA GLU A 369 -23.32 -12.16 5.88
C GLU A 369 -22.94 -11.08 6.88
N LEU A 370 -23.88 -10.66 7.74
CA LEU A 370 -23.62 -9.66 8.78
C LEU A 370 -22.64 -10.17 9.84
N GLU A 371 -22.64 -11.47 10.15
CA GLU A 371 -21.65 -12.09 11.03
C GLU A 371 -20.21 -11.96 10.51
N LYS A 372 -20.03 -11.90 9.20
CA LYS A 372 -18.72 -11.66 8.57
C LYS A 372 -18.27 -10.21 8.67
N LEU A 373 -19.14 -9.27 9.04
CA LEU A 373 -18.76 -7.89 9.33
C LEU A 373 -18.29 -7.79 10.78
N ASP A 374 -17.00 -7.99 10.99
CA ASP A 374 -16.35 -7.94 12.28
C ASP A 374 -15.03 -7.14 12.23
N PHE A 375 -14.30 -7.13 13.35
CA PHE A 375 -12.97 -6.51 13.43
C PHE A 375 -11.99 -7.10 12.39
N ASN A 376 -12.00 -8.42 12.23
CA ASN A 376 -11.08 -9.12 11.32
C ASN A 376 -11.35 -8.77 9.86
N PHE A 377 -12.62 -8.59 9.49
CA PHE A 377 -13.00 -8.11 8.18
C PHE A 377 -12.42 -6.73 7.92
N LEU A 378 -12.63 -5.75 8.82
CA LEU A 378 -12.11 -4.40 8.64
C LEU A 378 -10.58 -4.40 8.51
N HIS A 379 -9.90 -5.22 9.31
CA HIS A 379 -8.45 -5.37 9.27
C HIS A 379 -7.97 -6.01 7.97
N ARG A 380 -8.58 -7.13 7.56
CA ARG A 380 -8.24 -7.88 6.33
C ARG A 380 -8.40 -7.04 5.08
N TYR A 381 -9.46 -6.23 5.01
CA TYR A 381 -9.72 -5.34 3.88
C TYR A 381 -9.04 -3.97 4.03
N GLY A 382 -8.24 -3.76 5.09
CA GLY A 382 -7.40 -2.59 5.27
C GLY A 382 -8.15 -1.30 5.60
N PHE A 383 -9.37 -1.40 6.14
CA PHE A 383 -10.11 -0.27 6.69
C PHE A 383 -9.56 0.15 8.05
N ILE A 384 -8.99 -0.79 8.79
CA ILE A 384 -8.26 -0.54 10.03
C ILE A 384 -6.91 -1.23 9.98
N ASP A 385 -5.94 -0.65 10.67
CA ASP A 385 -4.63 -1.24 10.85
C ASP A 385 -3.99 -0.80 12.15
N VAL A 386 -3.08 -1.61 12.68
CA VAL A 386 -2.35 -1.34 13.91
C VAL A 386 -1.38 -0.19 13.72
N ILE A 387 -1.29 0.69 14.72
CA ILE A 387 -0.29 1.74 14.77
C ILE A 387 1.00 1.14 15.33
N PRO A 388 2.10 1.12 14.55
CA PRO A 388 3.33 0.46 14.98
C PRO A 388 3.99 1.21 16.14
N ASN A 389 4.81 0.49 16.92
CA ASN A 389 5.63 1.01 18.02
C ASN A 389 4.86 1.62 19.21
N LEU A 390 3.58 1.31 19.37
CA LEU A 390 2.82 1.67 20.57
C LEU A 390 2.89 0.55 21.63
N PRO A 391 2.87 0.89 22.93
CA PRO A 391 2.89 -0.09 24.02
C PRO A 391 1.59 -0.91 24.09
N VAL A 392 0.49 -0.37 23.56
CA VAL A 392 -0.82 -1.02 23.48
C VAL A 392 -1.27 -0.95 22.01
N PRO A 393 -1.80 -2.04 21.44
CA PRO A 393 -2.25 -2.03 20.06
C PRO A 393 -3.47 -1.12 19.91
N LEU A 394 -3.26 0.01 19.24
CA LEU A 394 -4.32 0.89 18.76
C LEU A 394 -4.42 0.77 17.25
N PHE A 395 -5.64 0.96 16.75
CA PHE A 395 -6.01 0.79 15.37
C PHE A 395 -6.61 2.08 14.82
N GLN A 396 -6.32 2.37 13.57
CA GLN A 396 -6.90 3.48 12.82
C GLN A 396 -7.01 3.11 11.34
N CYS A 397 -7.72 3.91 10.54
CA CYS A 397 -7.63 3.74 9.10
C CYS A 397 -6.25 4.16 8.61
N PRO A 398 -5.46 3.28 7.97
CA PRO A 398 -4.09 3.60 7.59
C PRO A 398 -4.00 4.57 6.41
N ILE A 399 -5.11 4.80 5.70
CA ILE A 399 -5.19 5.69 4.54
C ILE A 399 -6.29 6.73 4.79
N PRO A 400 -5.96 8.01 5.04
CA PRO A 400 -6.95 9.05 5.26
C PRO A 400 -7.98 9.13 4.13
N SER A 401 -7.53 9.15 2.87
CA SER A 401 -8.45 9.21 1.73
C SER A 401 -9.36 7.98 1.59
N LEU A 402 -8.99 6.80 2.12
CA LEU A 402 -9.85 5.62 2.12
C LEU A 402 -10.99 5.77 3.11
N HIS A 403 -10.72 6.14 4.37
CA HIS A 403 -11.82 6.27 5.32
C HIS A 403 -12.72 7.44 4.90
N SER A 404 -12.21 8.51 4.30
CA SER A 404 -13.07 9.58 3.78
C SER A 404 -13.97 9.10 2.67
N TYR A 405 -13.40 8.33 1.75
CA TYR A 405 -14.17 7.67 0.70
C TYR A 405 -15.24 6.75 1.30
N ALA A 406 -14.88 5.94 2.31
CA ALA A 406 -15.83 5.05 2.99
C ALA A 406 -16.92 5.83 3.73
N VAL A 407 -16.60 6.86 4.49
CA VAL A 407 -17.56 7.71 5.20
C VAL A 407 -18.50 8.40 4.21
N ALA A 408 -18.01 8.84 3.06
CA ALA A 408 -18.88 9.43 2.04
C ALA A 408 -20.01 8.48 1.60
N THR A 409 -19.78 7.15 1.65
CA THR A 409 -20.82 6.13 1.37
C THR A 409 -21.96 6.08 2.40
N THR A 410 -21.84 6.77 3.55
CA THR A 410 -22.89 6.85 4.58
C THR A 410 -24.01 7.83 4.28
N GLY A 411 -23.82 8.70 3.30
CA GLY A 411 -24.75 9.80 3.05
C GLY A 411 -24.09 11.16 2.88
N SER A 412 -22.79 11.23 2.55
CA SER A 412 -22.24 12.43 1.94
C SER A 412 -21.79 12.15 0.51
N PRO A 413 -22.75 11.97 -0.42
CA PRO A 413 -22.42 11.63 -1.79
C PRO A 413 -21.56 12.71 -2.44
N LEU A 414 -21.67 13.97 -1.99
CA LEU A 414 -20.84 15.08 -2.49
C LEU A 414 -19.33 14.83 -2.29
N HIS A 415 -18.90 14.21 -1.19
CA HIS A 415 -17.49 13.83 -1.03
C HIS A 415 -17.11 12.70 -2.00
N THR A 416 -17.98 11.71 -2.23
CA THR A 416 -17.73 10.62 -3.20
C THR A 416 -17.56 11.18 -4.61
N LEU A 417 -18.42 12.10 -5.02
CA LEU A 417 -18.32 12.80 -6.32
C LEU A 417 -17.02 13.60 -6.42
N ALA A 418 -16.60 14.25 -5.33
CA ALA A 418 -15.36 15.00 -5.28
C ALA A 418 -14.12 14.09 -5.43
N TYR A 419 -14.23 12.79 -5.13
CA TYR A 419 -13.21 11.82 -5.48
C TYR A 419 -13.27 11.41 -6.94
N SER A 420 -14.44 11.08 -7.48
CA SER A 420 -14.57 10.55 -8.85
C SER A 420 -14.67 11.61 -9.97
N ASN A 421 -14.69 12.91 -9.63
CA ASN A 421 -15.01 14.00 -10.56
C ASN A 421 -16.35 13.83 -11.28
N ASP A 422 -17.34 13.24 -10.60
CA ASP A 422 -18.67 12.99 -11.18
C ASP A 422 -19.52 14.27 -11.13
N ILE A 423 -19.26 15.16 -12.07
CA ILE A 423 -19.96 16.44 -12.24
C ILE A 423 -21.44 16.21 -12.64
N GLU A 424 -21.71 15.15 -13.40
CA GLU A 424 -23.06 14.87 -13.92
C GLU A 424 -24.03 14.53 -12.79
N SER A 425 -23.56 13.78 -11.80
CA SER A 425 -24.37 13.45 -10.62
C SER A 425 -24.43 14.60 -9.61
N PHE A 426 -23.49 15.54 -9.61
CA PHE A 426 -23.45 16.68 -8.67
C PHE A 426 -24.76 17.47 -8.64
N GLY A 427 -25.33 17.80 -9.81
CA GLY A 427 -26.61 18.52 -9.89
C GLY A 427 -27.77 17.74 -9.26
N LYS A 428 -27.79 16.41 -9.39
CA LYS A 428 -28.82 15.56 -8.78
C LYS A 428 -28.69 15.55 -7.25
N MET A 429 -27.47 15.53 -6.72
CA MET A 429 -27.24 15.54 -5.28
C MET A 429 -27.57 16.87 -4.61
N LEU A 430 -27.41 18.00 -5.29
CA LEU A 430 -27.88 19.30 -4.77
C LEU A 430 -29.41 19.38 -4.68
N VAL A 431 -30.13 18.87 -5.69
CA VAL A 431 -31.60 18.80 -5.66
C VAL A 431 -32.11 17.96 -4.49
N LEU A 432 -31.35 16.94 -4.09
CA LEU A 432 -31.66 16.09 -2.94
C LEU A 432 -31.30 16.74 -1.58
N GLY A 433 -30.86 17.99 -1.55
CA GLY A 433 -30.66 18.77 -0.32
C GLY A 433 -29.42 18.39 0.49
N HIS A 434 -28.39 17.81 -0.13
CA HIS A 434 -27.16 17.45 0.57
C HIS A 434 -26.38 18.70 1.00
N ASP A 435 -25.83 18.66 2.22
CA ASP A 435 -25.00 19.75 2.75
C ASP A 435 -23.69 19.87 1.96
N ILE A 436 -23.58 20.95 1.18
CA ILE A 436 -22.43 21.28 0.34
C ILE A 436 -21.17 21.63 1.14
N ASN A 437 -21.34 22.02 2.41
CA ASN A 437 -20.27 22.38 3.34
C ASN A 437 -20.06 21.33 4.42
N GLY A 438 -20.77 20.20 4.33
CA GLY A 438 -20.63 19.10 5.27
C GLY A 438 -19.17 18.67 5.34
N LYS A 439 -18.66 18.45 6.55
CA LYS A 439 -17.29 18.01 6.76
C LYS A 439 -17.22 16.51 6.96
N ASP A 440 -16.24 15.86 6.36
CA ASP A 440 -15.90 14.48 6.67
C ASP A 440 -15.21 14.36 8.04
N ALA A 441 -14.87 13.13 8.43
CA ALA A 441 -14.26 12.85 9.73
C ALA A 441 -12.87 13.50 9.93
N TRP A 442 -12.23 14.05 8.88
CA TRP A 442 -10.98 14.82 8.96
C TRP A 442 -11.20 16.31 8.75
N GLY A 443 -12.44 16.78 8.81
CA GLY A 443 -12.76 18.20 8.66
C GLY A 443 -12.70 18.69 7.21
N ARG A 444 -12.67 17.79 6.21
CA ARG A 444 -12.58 18.17 4.80
C ARG A 444 -13.97 18.32 4.23
N THR A 445 -14.21 19.35 3.41
CA THR A 445 -15.48 19.52 2.69
C THR A 445 -15.42 18.88 1.30
N PRO A 446 -16.55 18.66 0.60
CA PRO A 446 -16.54 18.25 -0.80
C PRO A 446 -15.72 19.20 -1.67
N LEU A 447 -15.78 20.51 -1.38
CA LEU A 447 -14.98 21.52 -2.07
C LEU A 447 -13.49 21.36 -1.78
N THR A 448 -13.10 21.05 -0.54
CA THR A 448 -11.70 20.77 -0.18
C THR A 448 -11.17 19.60 -1.00
N ILE A 449 -11.91 18.48 -1.07
CA ILE A 449 -11.51 17.31 -1.86
C ILE A 449 -11.45 17.64 -3.35
N ALA A 450 -12.48 18.31 -3.90
CA ALA A 450 -12.51 18.70 -5.31
C ALA A 450 -11.33 19.64 -5.67
N SER A 451 -10.98 20.54 -4.74
CA SER A 451 -9.83 21.45 -4.89
C SER A 451 -8.50 20.70 -4.80
N GLU A 452 -8.35 19.84 -3.79
CA GLU A 452 -7.19 18.95 -3.62
C GLU A 452 -6.99 18.05 -4.83
N ASN A 453 -8.06 17.64 -5.51
CA ASN A 453 -8.02 16.83 -6.71
C ASN A 453 -7.92 17.64 -8.02
N ASN A 454 -7.98 18.97 -7.98
CA ASN A 454 -8.04 19.86 -9.15
C ASN A 454 -9.25 19.65 -10.07
N TRP A 455 -10.41 19.27 -9.51
CA TRP A 455 -11.68 19.18 -10.23
C TRP A 455 -12.27 20.57 -10.44
N HIS A 456 -11.58 21.41 -11.22
CA HIS A 456 -11.91 22.83 -11.36
C HIS A 456 -13.37 23.09 -11.74
N LYS A 457 -13.92 22.30 -12.67
CA LYS A 457 -15.34 22.41 -13.05
C LYS A 457 -16.26 22.06 -11.88
N LEU A 458 -16.00 20.95 -11.20
CA LEU A 458 -16.79 20.55 -10.03
C LEU A 458 -16.67 21.55 -8.88
N ALA A 459 -15.46 21.98 -8.55
CA ALA A 459 -15.19 22.97 -7.51
C ALA A 459 -15.83 24.33 -7.85
N PHE A 460 -15.79 24.75 -9.12
CA PHE A 460 -16.48 25.95 -9.57
C PHE A 460 -18.00 25.81 -9.41
N CYS A 461 -18.58 24.68 -9.82
CA CYS A 461 -19.99 24.39 -9.58
C CYS A 461 -20.29 24.41 -8.07
N MET A 462 -19.45 23.80 -7.23
CA MET A 462 -19.62 23.82 -5.77
C MET A 462 -19.61 25.23 -5.20
N VAL A 463 -18.64 26.07 -5.57
CA VAL A 463 -18.57 27.47 -5.11
C VAL A 463 -19.78 28.27 -5.58
N LYS A 464 -20.20 28.08 -6.84
CA LYS A 464 -21.38 28.74 -7.41
C LYS A 464 -22.66 28.39 -6.63
N GLU A 465 -22.74 27.16 -6.15
CA GLU A 465 -23.88 26.62 -5.40
C GLU A 465 -23.72 26.85 -3.87
N GLY A 466 -22.78 27.70 -3.45
CA GLY A 466 -22.65 28.17 -2.06
C GLY A 466 -21.64 27.42 -1.18
N ALA A 467 -20.72 26.64 -1.77
CA ALA A 467 -19.64 26.02 -1.02
C ALA A 467 -18.66 27.07 -0.46
N MET A 468 -18.44 27.02 0.85
CA MET A 468 -17.54 27.90 1.57
C MET A 468 -16.09 27.42 1.43
N ARG A 469 -15.18 28.36 1.23
CA ARG A 469 -13.74 28.09 1.26
C ARG A 469 -13.29 28.06 2.72
N ASP A 470 -12.97 26.89 3.24
CA ASP A 470 -12.37 26.77 4.57
C ASP A 470 -11.03 27.53 4.62
N PRO A 471 -10.69 28.22 5.73
CA PRO A 471 -9.30 28.52 6.03
C PRO A 471 -8.61 27.18 6.30
N SER A 472 -7.69 26.79 5.43
CA SER A 472 -6.89 25.57 5.57
C SER A 472 -6.31 25.47 6.99
N PRO A 473 -6.13 24.25 7.57
CA PRO A 473 -5.17 24.08 8.65
C PRO A 473 -3.84 24.65 8.16
N ILE A 474 -3.32 25.64 8.85
CA ILE A 474 -1.98 26.14 8.63
C ILE A 474 -1.06 24.95 8.88
N ASP A 475 -0.33 24.53 7.85
CA ASP A 475 0.79 23.63 8.02
C ASP A 475 1.87 24.44 8.77
N ASP A 476 1.89 24.32 10.10
CA ASP A 476 2.87 24.99 10.99
C ASP A 476 4.34 24.58 10.70
N THR A 477 4.59 23.80 9.65
CA THR A 477 5.95 23.39 9.25
C THR A 477 6.60 24.25 8.15
N LYS A 478 5.96 25.33 7.67
CA LYS A 478 6.60 26.23 6.68
C LYS A 478 6.52 27.70 7.08
N GLY A 479 7.60 28.18 7.68
CA GLY A 479 7.84 29.59 7.91
C GLY A 479 7.69 30.43 6.62
N ASN A 480 6.89 31.49 6.73
CA ASN A 480 6.83 32.69 5.91
C ASN A 480 7.14 32.58 4.41
N ASN A 481 6.10 32.70 3.57
CA ASN A 481 6.27 33.32 2.25
C ASN A 481 5.09 34.27 1.93
N PRO A 482 5.28 35.61 1.97
CA PRO A 482 4.22 36.61 1.89
C PRO A 482 3.84 36.93 0.44
N THR A 483 3.21 35.99 -0.26
CA THR A 483 2.65 36.26 -1.61
C THR A 483 1.16 35.94 -1.76
N ALA A 484 0.47 35.60 -0.68
CA ALA A 484 -1.00 35.45 -0.68
C ALA A 484 -1.76 36.76 -0.37
N ASN A 485 -1.07 37.83 0.05
CA ASN A 485 -1.71 39.02 0.62
C ASN A 485 -1.88 40.21 -0.34
N ARG A 486 -1.91 40.00 -1.66
CA ARG A 486 -2.04 41.11 -2.64
C ARG A 486 -3.36 41.18 -3.42
N LEU A 487 -4.39 40.42 -3.02
CA LEU A 487 -5.74 40.58 -3.57
C LEU A 487 -6.80 40.88 -2.50
N ALA A 488 -6.37 41.19 -1.27
CA ALA A 488 -7.24 41.63 -0.17
C ALA A 488 -6.94 43.09 0.17
N LYS A 489 -7.34 44.01 -0.70
CA LYS A 489 -7.59 45.43 -0.43
C LYS A 489 -8.20 46.02 -1.69
N ASP A 490 -9.53 45.97 -1.75
CA ASP A 490 -10.37 47.11 -2.09
C ASP A 490 -11.80 46.62 -2.35
N ARG A 491 -12.68 46.99 -1.40
CA ARG A 491 -14.14 47.23 -1.49
C ARG A 491 -14.91 46.59 -0.35
N ILE A 492 -14.94 47.28 0.78
CA ILE A 492 -16.13 47.42 1.61
C ILE A 492 -16.12 48.87 2.14
N PRO A 493 -17.15 49.69 1.88
CA PRO A 493 -17.55 50.70 2.84
C PRO A 493 -18.82 50.21 3.54
N ASP A 494 -18.64 49.90 4.82
CA ASP A 494 -19.68 49.60 5.77
C ASP A 494 -20.37 50.91 6.19
N LYS A 495 -21.70 50.93 6.27
CA LYS A 495 -22.47 52.07 6.78
C LYS A 495 -23.39 51.57 7.89
N SER A 496 -23.16 52.05 9.11
CA SER A 496 -24.12 52.69 10.04
C SER A 496 -23.54 52.74 11.47
N PRO A 497 -24.18 53.40 12.46
CA PRO A 497 -24.26 54.85 12.62
C PRO A 497 -23.73 55.33 14.01
N SER A 498 -23.30 56.58 14.13
CA SER A 498 -23.49 57.40 15.33
C SER A 498 -23.07 58.84 15.04
N GLY A 499 -23.95 59.79 15.37
CA GLY A 499 -23.83 61.19 14.99
C GLY A 499 -23.06 62.06 15.99
N SER A 500 -22.68 63.24 15.53
CA SER A 500 -22.99 64.51 16.19
C SER A 500 -22.50 65.70 15.35
N GLY A 501 -23.39 66.67 15.15
CA GLY A 501 -23.07 68.10 15.02
C GLY A 501 -22.70 68.62 13.63
N GLY A 502 -23.55 69.49 13.09
CA GLY A 502 -23.18 70.42 12.03
C GLY A 502 -24.31 70.74 11.07
N ASP A 503 -25.16 71.68 11.48
CA ASP A 503 -26.15 72.35 10.64
C ASP A 503 -25.50 72.98 9.39
N ASP A 504 -26.14 72.84 8.22
CA ASP A 504 -26.71 73.97 7.47
C ASP A 504 -27.00 73.63 5.99
N ASN A 505 -28.24 73.96 5.63
CA ASN A 505 -28.75 74.36 4.31
C ASN A 505 -29.18 73.31 3.26
N ASP A 506 -30.52 73.22 3.17
CA ASP A 506 -31.32 73.37 1.94
C ASP A 506 -31.27 72.27 0.88
N PHE A 507 -32.30 71.42 0.82
CA PHE A 507 -33.49 71.63 -0.02
C PHE A 507 -34.37 70.36 -0.03
N ASN A 508 -35.56 70.44 0.59
CA ASN A 508 -36.73 69.55 0.39
C ASN A 508 -37.46 70.02 -0.91
N PRO A 509 -38.41 69.30 -1.57
CA PRO A 509 -39.33 68.37 -0.97
C PRO A 509 -39.77 67.12 -1.76
N SER A 510 -40.11 66.07 -1.02
CA SER A 510 -41.07 65.03 -1.42
C SER A 510 -42.48 65.62 -1.58
N PRO A 511 -43.37 64.91 -2.30
CA PRO A 511 -44.73 64.74 -1.81
C PRO A 511 -45.11 63.25 -1.72
N ASP A 512 -45.35 62.79 -0.50
CA ASP A 512 -46.68 62.46 0.03
C ASP A 512 -47.63 61.45 -0.69
N PHE A 513 -48.09 60.52 0.18
CA PHE A 513 -49.40 59.84 0.27
C PHE A 513 -49.70 58.51 -0.45
N ASP A 514 -49.74 57.46 0.40
CA ASP A 514 -50.81 56.47 0.64
C ASP A 514 -51.53 55.75 -0.51
N MET A 515 -51.31 54.43 -0.60
CA MET A 515 -52.26 53.37 -0.21
C MET A 515 -51.59 51.99 -0.15
#